data_AF-A0A524ED35-F1
#
_entry.id   AF-A0A524ED35-F1
#
_cell.length_a   1.000
_cell.length_b   1.000
_cell.length_c   1.000
_cell.angle_alpha   90.00
_cell.angle_beta   90.00
_cell.angle_gamma   90.00
#
_symmetry.space_group_name_H-M   'P 1'
#
loop_
_entity.id
_entity.type
_entity.pdbx_description
1 polymer ?
#
loop_
_entity_poly.entity_id
_entity_poly.type
_entity_poly.pdbx_seq_one_letter_code
_entity_poly.pdbx_strand_id
1 'polypeptide(L)'
;MTGVIQGLLAINNGYSKPQRQMLIYGILTVIVVASTKFIWDGLYVGLKGQQDGVGYPWGTNLYGDSMWQPDVRIAGYFAVLVGIFVNPLASPWEPIFPYLAVSFIGSIIGIAIIQPKKALFKGFVKTLLLISLVMFITGAAGTVVEVMNVMAGIDAIGGDGFGEAINFYRIIGGHRFWTPDAPNTYAPYISNFAWLWQFLFTNGFSIMLAMITIYLVEFRGRGAHFANKTKYIRRYGVIAFTNYNNQWLYFIPPAFIPLIFGEDRYTRQLWAGTWLMILTTLIFYTIILYVWGLINYRFSFEWLMRSIGYILLPIRRNKELKAKKWWQKGDIDMKGSFLHGPWANIVEENETYHKAKTDSRISMILSIFSLAIPIFFAFSVITLPMSIRARKSEGVNKKNTTALVLSIIGAVITLAFLVFVFVFSPASLGLAL
;
A
#
# COMPACT_ATOMS: atom_id res chain seq x y z
N MET A 1 -9.48 3.72 14.19
CA MET A 1 -10.91 3.36 13.98
C MET A 1 -11.13 1.85 13.93
N THR A 2 -10.44 1.09 13.08
CA THR A 2 -10.59 -0.38 12.97
C THR A 2 -10.46 -1.12 14.31
N GLY A 3 -9.48 -0.75 15.15
CA GLY A 3 -9.33 -1.35 16.48
C GLY A 3 -10.52 -1.09 17.42
N VAL A 4 -11.17 0.08 17.31
CA VAL A 4 -12.38 0.40 18.09
C VAL A 4 -13.54 -0.48 17.62
N ILE A 5 -13.74 -0.59 16.31
CA ILE A 5 -14.76 -1.46 15.72
C ILE A 5 -14.52 -2.91 16.11
N GLN A 6 -13.27 -3.40 16.04
CA GLN A 6 -12.94 -4.75 16.50
C GLN A 6 -13.22 -4.93 17.98
N GLY A 7 -12.93 -3.93 18.81
CA GLY A 7 -13.27 -3.93 20.23
C GLY A 7 -14.77 -4.07 20.46
N LEU A 8 -15.58 -3.27 19.76
CA LEU A 8 -17.05 -3.34 19.81
C LEU A 8 -17.59 -4.69 19.33
N LEU A 9 -17.03 -5.22 18.24
CA LEU A 9 -17.41 -6.52 17.70
C LEU A 9 -17.03 -7.69 18.61
N ALA A 10 -16.01 -7.52 19.46
CA ALA A 10 -15.57 -8.53 20.41
C ALA A 10 -16.44 -8.59 21.68
N ILE A 11 -17.24 -7.55 21.96
CA ILE A 11 -18.18 -7.52 23.09
C ILE A 11 -19.15 -8.71 22.99
N ASN A 12 -19.57 -9.25 24.15
CA ASN A 12 -20.51 -10.36 24.27
C ASN A 12 -20.10 -11.59 23.44
N ASN A 13 -18.82 -11.95 23.50
CA ASN A 13 -18.23 -13.08 22.77
C ASN A 13 -18.39 -13.00 21.24
N GLY A 14 -18.58 -11.80 20.68
CA GLY A 14 -18.73 -11.64 19.24
C GLY A 14 -17.50 -12.08 18.44
N TYR A 15 -16.32 -12.14 19.07
CA TYR A 15 -15.08 -12.66 18.48
C TYR A 15 -15.21 -14.12 17.98
N SER A 16 -16.12 -14.92 18.55
CA SER A 16 -16.37 -16.32 18.16
C SER A 16 -17.22 -16.48 16.90
N LYS A 17 -17.77 -15.38 16.36
CA LYS A 17 -18.66 -15.37 15.18
C LYS A 17 -17.94 -14.72 13.98
N PRO A 18 -16.96 -15.41 13.35
CA PRO A 18 -16.10 -14.81 12.32
C PRO A 18 -16.88 -14.38 11.07
N GLN A 19 -17.88 -15.17 10.64
CA GLN A 19 -18.70 -14.84 9.48
C GLN A 19 -19.49 -13.54 9.69
N ARG A 20 -20.06 -13.35 10.88
CA ARG A 20 -20.76 -12.12 11.26
C ARG A 20 -19.81 -10.92 11.25
N GLN A 21 -18.61 -11.07 11.80
CA GLN A 21 -17.62 -9.99 11.80
C GLN A 21 -17.20 -9.62 10.38
N MET A 22 -16.90 -10.60 9.54
CA MET A 22 -16.53 -10.36 8.14
C MET A 22 -17.67 -9.67 7.37
N LEU A 23 -18.92 -10.07 7.60
CA LEU A 23 -20.09 -9.41 7.00
C LEU A 23 -20.21 -7.95 7.45
N ILE A 24 -20.07 -7.67 8.75
CA ILE A 24 -20.12 -6.30 9.27
C ILE A 24 -19.00 -5.45 8.67
N TYR A 25 -17.77 -5.95 8.62
CA TYR A 25 -16.68 -5.25 7.95
C TYR A 25 -16.97 -5.01 6.45
N GLY A 26 -17.59 -5.97 5.76
CA GLY A 26 -18.03 -5.82 4.38
C GLY A 26 -19.06 -4.70 4.20
N ILE A 27 -20.08 -4.66 5.06
CA ILE A 27 -21.08 -3.59 5.06
C ILE A 27 -20.43 -2.22 5.37
N LEU A 28 -19.57 -2.16 6.39
CA LEU A 28 -18.86 -0.93 6.74
C LEU A 28 -17.92 -0.45 5.61
N THR A 29 -17.33 -1.37 4.85
CA THR A 29 -16.52 -1.04 3.66
C THR A 29 -17.37 -0.29 2.64
N VAL A 30 -18.56 -0.82 2.31
CA VAL A 30 -19.50 -0.17 1.37
C VAL A 30 -19.96 1.19 1.90
N ILE A 31 -20.32 1.27 3.18
CA ILE A 31 -20.74 2.53 3.81
C ILE A 31 -19.65 3.58 3.72
N VAL A 32 -18.40 3.25 4.05
CA VAL A 32 -17.27 4.19 4.00
C VAL A 32 -17.05 4.70 2.58
N VAL A 33 -17.03 3.82 1.58
CA VAL A 33 -16.85 4.23 0.18
C VAL A 33 -18.01 5.13 -0.26
N ALA A 34 -19.26 4.73 0.03
CA ALA A 34 -20.44 5.51 -0.34
C ALA A 34 -20.47 6.89 0.36
N SER A 35 -20.04 6.97 1.62
CA SER A 35 -20.04 8.22 2.40
C SER A 35 -18.85 9.14 2.08
N THR A 36 -17.84 8.66 1.36
CA THR A 36 -16.58 9.39 1.13
C THR A 36 -16.84 10.74 0.46
N LYS A 37 -17.58 10.75 -0.67
CA LYS A 37 -17.89 12.00 -1.38
C LYS A 37 -18.71 12.97 -0.53
N PHE A 38 -19.73 12.48 0.20
CA PHE A 38 -20.54 13.31 1.08
C PHE A 38 -19.72 13.96 2.20
N ILE A 39 -18.77 13.22 2.79
CA ILE A 39 -17.89 13.74 3.83
C ILE A 39 -16.96 14.80 3.25
N TRP A 40 -16.35 14.55 2.09
CA TRP A 40 -15.47 15.53 1.46
C TRP A 40 -16.20 16.79 1.03
N ASP A 41 -17.39 16.67 0.44
CA ASP A 41 -18.23 17.80 0.07
C ASP A 41 -18.67 18.60 1.30
N GLY A 42 -19.10 17.90 2.36
CA GLY A 42 -19.46 18.54 3.63
C GLY A 42 -18.30 19.28 4.26
N LEU A 43 -17.09 18.71 4.22
CA LEU A 43 -15.87 19.36 4.68
C LEU A 43 -15.49 20.54 3.79
N TYR A 44 -15.59 20.39 2.45
CA TYR A 44 -15.31 21.49 1.52
C TYR A 44 -16.25 22.67 1.76
N VAL A 45 -17.57 22.44 1.81
CA VAL A 45 -18.57 23.49 2.07
C VAL A 45 -18.40 24.10 3.47
N GLY A 46 -18.19 23.26 4.49
CA GLY A 46 -18.01 23.72 5.86
C GLY A 46 -16.72 24.54 6.09
N LEU A 47 -15.65 24.24 5.35
CA LEU A 47 -14.36 24.93 5.47
C LEU A 47 -14.25 26.13 4.53
N LYS A 48 -14.90 26.10 3.36
CA LYS A 48 -15.00 27.24 2.43
C LYS A 48 -15.82 28.41 3.01
N GLY A 49 -16.64 28.14 4.04
CA GLY A 49 -17.39 29.17 4.77
C GLY A 49 -16.52 30.14 5.60
N GLN A 50 -15.19 29.97 5.66
CA GLN A 50 -14.28 30.97 6.23
C GLN A 50 -13.79 31.91 5.11
N GLN A 51 -14.24 33.16 5.16
CA GLN A 51 -14.24 34.15 4.07
C GLN A 51 -12.88 34.60 3.51
N ASP A 52 -11.74 34.05 3.94
CA ASP A 52 -10.43 34.66 3.67
C ASP A 52 -9.56 33.90 2.66
N GLY A 53 -10.08 32.89 1.95
CA GLY A 53 -9.29 32.13 0.97
C GLY A 53 -8.21 31.22 1.58
N VAL A 54 -7.90 31.40 2.87
CA VAL A 54 -7.06 30.55 3.74
C VAL A 54 -7.83 29.27 4.11
N GLY A 55 -8.19 28.51 3.08
CA GLY A 55 -8.82 27.21 3.23
C GLY A 55 -7.77 26.17 3.57
N TYR A 56 -7.94 25.45 4.66
CA TYR A 56 -7.25 24.19 4.85
C TYR A 56 -8.24 23.05 4.58
N PRO A 57 -7.84 21.93 3.93
CA PRO A 57 -6.52 21.62 3.37
C PRO A 57 -6.34 21.95 1.87
N TRP A 58 -7.19 22.80 1.28
CA TRP A 58 -7.27 23.04 -0.19
C TRP A 58 -7.52 24.49 -0.63
N GLY A 59 -7.36 25.44 0.28
CA GLY A 59 -7.34 26.86 -0.04
C GLY A 59 -5.93 27.34 -0.34
N THR A 60 -5.79 28.64 -0.48
CA THR A 60 -4.53 29.30 -0.75
C THR A 60 -4.11 30.15 0.44
N ASN A 61 -2.82 30.28 0.70
CA ASN A 61 -2.35 31.27 1.66
C ASN A 61 -2.59 32.68 1.09
N LEU A 62 -2.27 33.71 1.88
CA LEU A 62 -2.32 35.11 1.44
C LEU A 62 -1.41 35.43 0.22
N TYR A 63 -0.51 34.51 -0.13
CA TYR A 63 0.41 34.61 -1.27
C TYR A 63 -0.07 33.83 -2.51
N GLY A 64 -1.21 33.13 -2.43
CA GLY A 64 -1.74 32.31 -3.53
C GLY A 64 -1.23 30.87 -3.58
N ASP A 65 -0.35 30.44 -2.66
CA ASP A 65 0.14 29.05 -2.64
C ASP A 65 -0.89 28.12 -2.01
N SER A 66 -1.05 26.92 -2.57
CA SER A 66 -1.92 25.88 -2.00
C SER A 66 -1.50 25.50 -0.58
N MET A 67 -2.45 25.56 0.36
CA MET A 67 -2.24 25.23 1.77
C MET A 67 -2.67 23.81 2.09
N TRP A 68 -1.69 22.91 2.07
CA TRP A 68 -1.85 21.49 2.41
C TRP A 68 -1.75 21.21 3.92
N GLN A 69 -1.25 22.19 4.68
CA GLN A 69 -0.98 22.11 6.11
C GLN A 69 -1.50 23.39 6.78
N PRO A 70 -1.99 23.32 8.01
CA PRO A 70 -2.48 24.51 8.68
C PRO A 70 -1.27 25.34 9.13
N ASP A 71 -1.14 26.57 8.62
CA ASP A 71 -0.07 27.48 9.03
C ASP A 71 -0.54 28.33 10.20
N VAL A 72 0.07 28.15 11.38
CA VAL A 72 -0.23 28.90 12.61
C VAL A 72 -0.12 30.42 12.37
N ARG A 73 0.80 30.85 11.49
CA ARG A 73 1.07 32.27 11.21
C ARG A 73 -0.04 32.93 10.41
N ILE A 74 -0.81 32.14 9.66
CA ILE A 74 -1.82 32.63 8.70
C ILE A 74 -3.23 32.32 9.20
N ALA A 75 -3.46 31.08 9.63
CA ALA A 75 -4.78 30.58 10.03
C ALA A 75 -5.00 30.59 11.56
N GLY A 76 -3.97 30.95 12.34
CA GLY A 76 -4.03 30.99 13.80
C GLY A 76 -3.99 29.62 14.47
N TYR A 77 -3.85 29.60 15.79
CA TYR A 77 -3.73 28.36 16.58
C TYR A 77 -4.97 27.45 16.48
N PHE A 78 -6.16 28.05 16.40
CA PHE A 78 -7.41 27.29 16.32
C PHE A 78 -7.52 26.48 15.03
N ALA A 79 -7.07 27.01 13.89
CA ALA A 79 -7.05 26.27 12.63
C ALA A 79 -6.10 25.07 12.68
N VAL A 80 -5.01 25.15 13.43
CA VAL A 80 -4.12 24.00 13.67
C VAL A 80 -4.81 22.93 14.51
N LEU A 81 -5.52 23.32 15.57
CA LEU A 81 -6.30 22.39 16.40
C LEU A 81 -7.41 21.71 15.61
N VAL A 82 -8.17 22.46 14.82
CA VAL A 82 -9.17 21.91 13.89
C VAL A 82 -8.49 21.01 12.86
N GLY A 83 -7.31 21.43 12.39
CA GLY A 83 -6.47 20.72 11.45
C GLY A 83 -6.16 19.29 11.88
N ILE A 84 -5.90 19.04 13.16
CA ILE A 84 -5.64 17.70 13.71
C ILE A 84 -6.79 16.73 13.43
N PHE A 85 -8.04 17.20 13.45
CA PHE A 85 -9.22 16.37 13.23
C PHE A 85 -9.66 16.35 11.77
N VAL A 86 -9.49 17.47 11.05
CA VAL A 86 -9.91 17.61 9.65
C VAL A 86 -8.92 16.97 8.68
N ASN A 87 -7.60 17.06 8.91
CA ASN A 87 -6.61 16.46 8.00
C ASN A 87 -6.85 14.97 7.78
N PRO A 88 -7.03 14.15 8.83
CA PRO A 88 -7.28 12.74 8.64
C PRO A 88 -8.53 12.47 7.79
N LEU A 89 -9.53 13.36 7.75
CA LEU A 89 -10.74 13.16 6.96
C LEU A 89 -10.62 13.64 5.51
N ALA A 90 -9.78 14.64 5.28
CA ALA A 90 -9.82 15.48 4.07
C ALA A 90 -8.44 15.72 3.42
N SER A 91 -7.38 15.10 3.94
CA SER A 91 -6.01 15.22 3.41
C SER A 91 -5.94 14.84 1.92
N PRO A 92 -5.09 15.52 1.13
CA PRO A 92 -4.76 15.11 -0.24
C PRO A 92 -4.22 13.71 -0.36
N TRP A 93 -3.40 13.34 0.61
CA TRP A 93 -2.72 12.07 0.66
C TRP A 93 -3.39 11.19 1.70
N GLU A 94 -3.86 10.03 1.26
CA GLU A 94 -4.37 8.94 2.11
C GLU A 94 -5.39 9.35 3.20
N PRO A 95 -6.48 10.07 2.86
CA PRO A 95 -7.54 10.40 3.82
C PRO A 95 -8.23 9.14 4.37
N ILE A 96 -8.70 9.18 5.62
CA ILE A 96 -9.44 8.09 6.28
C ILE A 96 -10.61 7.63 5.41
N PHE A 97 -11.29 8.54 4.73
CA PHE A 97 -12.29 8.20 3.73
C PHE A 97 -11.62 8.34 2.35
N PRO A 98 -11.50 7.27 1.54
CA PRO A 98 -12.05 5.92 1.70
C PRO A 98 -11.09 4.88 2.33
N TYR A 99 -9.86 5.22 2.73
CA TYR A 99 -8.85 4.22 3.12
C TYR A 99 -9.22 3.36 4.35
N LEU A 100 -10.16 3.79 5.17
CA LEU A 100 -10.77 3.00 6.23
C LEU A 100 -11.46 1.74 5.67
N ALA A 101 -12.05 1.82 4.47
CA ALA A 101 -12.62 0.68 3.77
C ALA A 101 -11.54 -0.37 3.44
N VAL A 102 -10.35 0.08 3.04
CA VAL A 102 -9.20 -0.80 2.77
C VAL A 102 -8.75 -1.50 4.06
N SER A 103 -8.75 -0.78 5.19
CA SER A 103 -8.46 -1.36 6.51
C SER A 103 -9.51 -2.41 6.93
N PHE A 104 -10.79 -2.21 6.60
CA PHE A 104 -11.83 -3.21 6.82
C PHE A 104 -11.65 -4.45 5.96
N ILE A 105 -11.30 -4.30 4.68
CA ILE A 105 -10.95 -5.44 3.81
C ILE A 105 -9.75 -6.20 4.39
N GLY A 106 -8.72 -5.49 4.87
CA GLY A 106 -7.59 -6.10 5.58
C GLY A 106 -8.01 -6.89 6.81
N SER A 107 -9.01 -6.39 7.55
CA SER A 107 -9.59 -7.09 8.72
C SER A 107 -10.35 -8.36 8.32
N ILE A 108 -11.10 -8.33 7.21
CA ILE A 108 -11.76 -9.51 6.64
C ILE A 108 -10.71 -10.58 6.30
N ILE A 109 -9.64 -10.19 5.60
CA ILE A 109 -8.52 -11.08 5.26
C ILE A 109 -7.89 -11.66 6.52
N GLY A 110 -7.59 -10.82 7.52
CA GLY A 110 -6.98 -11.24 8.78
C GLY A 110 -7.86 -12.23 9.56
N ILE A 111 -9.16 -11.95 9.68
CA ILE A 111 -10.12 -12.87 10.32
C ILE A 111 -10.14 -14.20 9.58
N ALA A 112 -10.18 -14.17 8.24
CA ALA A 112 -10.24 -15.35 7.40
C ALA A 112 -9.02 -16.25 7.58
N ILE A 113 -7.80 -15.70 7.54
CA ILE A 113 -6.55 -16.47 7.63
C ILE A 113 -6.39 -17.19 8.97
N ILE A 114 -6.92 -16.62 10.05
CA ILE A 114 -6.84 -17.21 11.40
C ILE A 114 -7.88 -18.33 11.59
N GLN A 115 -8.91 -18.42 10.74
CA GLN A 115 -9.90 -19.48 10.85
C GLN A 115 -9.33 -20.85 10.43
N PRO A 116 -9.74 -21.94 11.10
CA PRO A 116 -9.39 -23.28 10.64
C PRO A 116 -9.95 -23.50 9.23
N LYS A 117 -9.23 -24.26 8.39
CA LYS A 117 -9.54 -24.49 6.96
C LYS A 117 -10.99 -24.94 6.69
N LYS A 118 -11.64 -25.62 7.65
CA LYS A 118 -13.04 -26.07 7.56
C LYS A 118 -14.06 -24.93 7.73
N ALA A 119 -13.69 -23.86 8.44
CA ALA A 119 -14.56 -22.70 8.71
C ALA A 119 -14.41 -21.57 7.68
N LEU A 120 -13.34 -21.59 6.87
CA LEU A 120 -13.19 -20.71 5.72
C LEU A 120 -14.20 -21.07 4.64
N PHE A 121 -14.91 -20.06 4.11
CA PHE A 121 -15.74 -20.23 2.92
C PHE A 121 -14.90 -20.82 1.79
N LYS A 122 -15.32 -21.97 1.23
CA LYS A 122 -14.64 -22.58 0.08
C LYS A 122 -14.51 -21.54 -1.02
N GLY A 123 -13.27 -21.25 -1.42
CA GLY A 123 -12.99 -20.30 -2.48
C GLY A 123 -12.84 -18.84 -2.03
N PHE A 124 -12.79 -18.52 -0.73
CA PHE A 124 -12.57 -17.15 -0.23
C PHE A 124 -11.44 -16.42 -0.97
N VAL A 125 -10.26 -17.03 -1.06
CA VAL A 125 -9.10 -16.46 -1.76
C VAL A 125 -9.40 -16.19 -3.23
N LYS A 126 -10.05 -17.14 -3.91
CA LYS A 126 -10.42 -17.00 -5.33
C LYS A 126 -11.44 -15.87 -5.52
N THR A 127 -12.45 -15.80 -4.67
CA THR A 127 -13.49 -14.77 -4.70
C THR A 127 -12.87 -13.39 -4.48
N LEU A 128 -12.03 -13.24 -3.46
CA LEU A 128 -11.41 -11.95 -3.16
C LEU A 128 -10.40 -11.54 -4.25
N LEU A 129 -9.65 -12.49 -4.82
CA LEU A 129 -8.83 -12.24 -6.00
C LEU A 129 -9.66 -11.76 -7.19
N LEU A 130 -10.79 -12.41 -7.48
CA LEU A 130 -11.66 -12.01 -8.57
C LEU A 130 -12.25 -10.61 -8.35
N ILE A 131 -12.73 -10.31 -7.14
CA ILE A 131 -13.21 -8.98 -6.76
C ILE A 131 -12.10 -7.95 -6.97
N SER A 132 -10.89 -8.22 -6.47
CA SER A 132 -9.75 -7.30 -6.61
C SER A 132 -9.31 -7.10 -8.06
N LEU A 133 -9.42 -8.13 -8.90
CA LEU A 133 -9.13 -8.05 -10.33
C LEU A 133 -10.19 -7.20 -11.06
N VAL A 134 -11.47 -7.39 -10.74
CA VAL A 134 -12.55 -6.56 -11.28
C VAL A 134 -12.36 -5.11 -10.88
N MET A 135 -12.09 -4.84 -9.60
CA MET A 135 -11.76 -3.49 -9.11
C MET A 135 -10.58 -2.89 -9.86
N PHE A 136 -9.49 -3.65 -10.03
CA PHE A 136 -8.30 -3.20 -10.74
C PHE A 136 -8.60 -2.85 -12.20
N ILE A 137 -9.28 -3.72 -12.94
CA ILE A 137 -9.58 -3.50 -14.37
C ILE A 137 -10.54 -2.32 -14.54
N THR A 138 -11.63 -2.27 -13.77
CA THR A 138 -12.59 -1.17 -13.82
C THR A 138 -11.94 0.15 -13.43
N GLY A 139 -11.12 0.15 -12.38
CA GLY A 139 -10.37 1.32 -11.96
C GLY A 139 -9.33 1.77 -12.99
N ALA A 140 -8.60 0.83 -13.60
CA ALA A 140 -7.63 1.13 -14.64
C ALA A 140 -8.29 1.77 -15.86
N ALA A 141 -9.40 1.21 -16.33
CA ALA A 141 -10.16 1.78 -17.45
C ALA A 141 -10.66 3.20 -17.13
N GLY A 142 -11.26 3.41 -15.95
CA GLY A 142 -11.69 4.74 -15.52
C GLY A 142 -10.52 5.72 -15.38
N THR A 143 -9.40 5.29 -14.80
CA THR A 143 -8.18 6.11 -14.66
C THR A 143 -7.66 6.55 -16.03
N VAL A 144 -7.61 5.65 -17.02
CA VAL A 144 -7.21 5.98 -18.39
C VAL A 144 -8.17 7.01 -19.01
N VAL A 145 -9.48 6.84 -18.82
CA VAL A 145 -10.47 7.81 -19.31
C VAL A 145 -10.25 9.20 -18.71
N GLU A 146 -10.01 9.31 -17.39
CA GLU A 146 -9.76 10.62 -16.76
C GLU A 146 -8.45 11.25 -17.24
N VAL A 147 -7.39 10.46 -17.42
CA VAL A 147 -6.11 10.95 -17.99
C VAL A 147 -6.32 11.46 -19.42
N MET A 148 -7.11 10.75 -20.24
CA MET A 148 -7.45 11.17 -21.59
C MET A 148 -8.33 12.43 -21.60
N ASN A 149 -9.23 12.61 -20.63
CA ASN A 149 -10.04 13.81 -20.51
C ASN A 149 -9.19 15.03 -20.16
N VAL A 150 -8.22 14.89 -19.25
CA VAL A 150 -7.25 15.95 -18.93
C VAL A 150 -6.44 16.31 -20.17
N MET A 151 -5.92 15.31 -20.90
CA MET A 151 -5.18 15.52 -22.15
C MET A 151 -6.02 16.32 -23.15
N ALA A 152 -7.20 15.81 -23.51
CA ALA A 152 -8.06 16.42 -24.51
C ALA A 152 -8.58 17.79 -24.09
N GLY A 153 -8.91 17.99 -22.80
CA GLY A 153 -9.42 19.25 -22.28
C GLY A 153 -8.39 20.38 -22.28
N ILE A 154 -7.12 20.04 -22.01
CA ILE A 154 -6.01 21.00 -22.04
C ILE A 154 -5.58 21.29 -23.48
N ASP A 155 -5.52 20.28 -24.35
CA ASP A 155 -5.27 20.48 -25.78
C ASP A 155 -6.33 21.41 -26.40
N ALA A 156 -7.60 21.28 -26.00
CA ALA A 156 -8.70 22.09 -26.51
C ALA A 156 -8.57 23.58 -26.16
N ILE A 157 -7.81 23.95 -25.13
CA ILE A 157 -7.52 25.35 -24.75
C ILE A 157 -6.12 25.81 -25.21
N GLY A 158 -5.44 25.02 -26.05
CA GLY A 158 -4.12 25.34 -26.59
C GLY A 158 -2.95 25.10 -25.64
N GLY A 159 -3.13 24.30 -24.58
CA GLY A 159 -2.06 23.87 -23.69
C GLY A 159 -1.34 22.59 -24.17
N ASP A 160 -0.31 22.17 -23.42
CA ASP A 160 0.34 20.86 -23.59
C ASP A 160 -0.46 19.77 -22.86
N GLY A 161 -1.47 19.20 -23.52
CA GLY A 161 -2.33 18.20 -22.92
C GLY A 161 -1.59 16.92 -22.55
N PHE A 162 -0.60 16.49 -23.32
CA PHE A 162 0.17 15.28 -23.02
C PHE A 162 1.04 15.45 -21.77
N GLY A 163 1.79 16.55 -21.68
CA GLY A 163 2.59 16.87 -20.50
C GLY A 163 1.75 16.99 -19.23
N GLU A 164 0.59 17.63 -19.33
CA GLU A 164 -0.32 17.80 -18.21
C GLU A 164 -1.06 16.52 -17.82
N ALA A 165 -1.39 15.65 -18.77
CA ALA A 165 -1.93 14.32 -18.48
C ALA A 165 -0.90 13.44 -17.75
N ILE A 166 0.38 13.54 -18.10
CA ILE A 166 1.46 12.90 -17.35
C ILE A 166 1.55 13.48 -15.93
N ASN A 167 1.50 14.81 -15.77
CA ASN A 167 1.55 15.45 -14.46
C ASN A 167 0.36 15.04 -13.58
N PHE A 168 -0.84 14.93 -14.14
CA PHE A 168 -2.02 14.41 -13.46
C PHE A 168 -1.85 12.94 -13.07
N TYR A 169 -1.31 12.09 -13.95
CA TYR A 169 -1.02 10.70 -13.58
C TYR A 169 0.05 10.58 -12.49
N ARG A 170 1.05 11.47 -12.45
CA ARG A 170 2.10 11.44 -11.42
C ARG A 170 1.56 11.68 -10.01
N ILE A 171 0.42 12.35 -9.87
CA ILE A 171 -0.27 12.54 -8.59
C ILE A 171 -1.30 11.44 -8.29
N ILE A 172 -1.20 10.27 -8.93
CA ILE A 172 -2.06 9.10 -8.66
C ILE A 172 -2.04 8.64 -7.20
N GLY A 173 -0.99 8.94 -6.42
CA GLY A 173 -0.98 8.66 -4.98
C GLY A 173 -1.85 9.62 -4.14
N GLY A 174 -2.16 10.79 -4.70
CA GLY A 174 -2.92 11.85 -4.06
C GLY A 174 -4.42 11.67 -4.28
N HIS A 175 -5.06 10.87 -3.44
CA HIS A 175 -6.43 10.41 -3.63
C HIS A 175 -7.47 11.52 -3.86
N ARG A 176 -7.36 12.62 -3.11
CA ARG A 176 -8.27 13.77 -3.23
C ARG A 176 -7.85 14.78 -4.30
N PHE A 177 -6.71 14.60 -4.97
CA PHE A 177 -6.45 15.35 -6.21
C PHE A 177 -7.30 14.86 -7.39
N TRP A 178 -7.90 13.67 -7.25
CA TRP A 178 -8.79 13.05 -8.23
C TRP A 178 -10.27 13.38 -7.96
N THR A 179 -10.55 14.44 -7.22
CA THR A 179 -11.90 14.98 -7.05
C THR A 179 -12.01 16.37 -7.65
N PRO A 180 -13.18 16.74 -8.20
CA PRO A 180 -13.39 18.06 -8.79
C PRO A 180 -13.70 19.15 -7.73
N ASP A 181 -13.44 18.91 -6.44
CA ASP A 181 -13.82 19.78 -5.32
C ASP A 181 -12.67 20.67 -4.80
N ALA A 182 -11.69 21.01 -5.63
CA ALA A 182 -10.58 21.89 -5.26
C ALA A 182 -10.24 22.87 -6.39
N PRO A 183 -9.56 24.01 -6.12
CA PRO A 183 -8.89 24.82 -7.14
C PRO A 183 -7.65 24.08 -7.68
N ASN A 184 -7.85 22.85 -8.14
CA ASN A 184 -6.85 22.07 -8.85
C ASN A 184 -7.00 22.38 -10.33
N THR A 185 -5.88 22.61 -11.02
CA THR A 185 -5.78 22.82 -12.47
C THR A 185 -6.60 21.82 -13.29
N TYR A 186 -6.74 20.57 -12.80
CA TYR A 186 -7.42 19.50 -13.53
C TYR A 186 -8.92 19.35 -13.21
N ALA A 187 -9.44 20.05 -12.19
CA ALA A 187 -10.83 19.91 -11.76
C ALA A 187 -11.87 20.08 -12.89
N PRO A 188 -11.70 20.99 -13.88
CA PRO A 188 -12.64 21.13 -14.99
C PRO A 188 -12.69 19.94 -15.95
N TYR A 189 -11.67 19.08 -15.95
CA TYR A 189 -11.47 18.04 -16.95
C TYR A 189 -11.72 16.63 -16.42
N ILE A 190 -12.01 16.48 -15.13
CA ILE A 190 -12.19 15.17 -14.49
C ILE A 190 -13.62 14.98 -13.99
N SER A 191 -14.10 13.73 -13.97
CA SER A 191 -15.44 13.42 -13.49
C SER A 191 -15.55 13.46 -11.96
N ASN A 192 -16.78 13.58 -11.46
CA ASN A 192 -17.09 13.41 -10.02
C ASN A 192 -16.71 12.03 -9.44
N PHE A 193 -16.45 11.05 -10.31
CA PHE A 193 -16.07 9.68 -9.93
C PHE A 193 -14.59 9.38 -10.19
N ALA A 194 -13.79 10.36 -10.63
CA ALA A 194 -12.36 10.16 -10.90
C ALA A 194 -11.61 9.54 -9.70
N TRP A 195 -11.89 10.00 -8.48
CA TRP A 195 -11.35 9.44 -7.24
C TRP A 195 -11.73 7.98 -7.04
N LEU A 196 -12.94 7.56 -7.43
CA LEU A 196 -13.39 6.18 -7.29
C LEU A 196 -12.64 5.28 -8.28
N TRP A 197 -12.40 5.74 -9.50
CA TRP A 197 -11.60 4.99 -10.48
C TRP A 197 -10.18 4.79 -9.99
N GLN A 198 -9.54 5.85 -9.52
CA GLN A 198 -8.19 5.77 -8.94
C GLN A 198 -8.17 4.93 -7.65
N PHE A 199 -9.21 4.99 -6.81
CA PHE A 199 -9.36 4.15 -5.62
C PHE A 199 -9.37 2.67 -5.99
N LEU A 200 -10.23 2.30 -6.93
CA LEU A 200 -10.42 0.92 -7.39
C LEU A 200 -9.17 0.39 -8.08
N PHE A 201 -8.49 1.24 -8.86
CA PHE A 201 -7.25 0.89 -9.54
C PHE A 201 -6.14 0.54 -8.54
N THR A 202 -5.81 1.47 -7.65
CA THR A 202 -4.68 1.34 -6.72
C THR A 202 -4.95 0.28 -5.64
N ASN A 203 -6.15 0.24 -5.07
CA ASN A 203 -6.50 -0.70 -4.01
C ASN A 203 -6.88 -2.08 -4.55
N GLY A 204 -7.54 -2.15 -5.72
CA GLY A 204 -7.77 -3.41 -6.42
C GLY A 204 -6.44 -4.11 -6.73
N PHE A 205 -5.45 -3.36 -7.24
CA PHE A 205 -4.11 -3.89 -7.44
C PHE A 205 -3.45 -4.37 -6.14
N SER A 206 -3.51 -3.55 -5.08
CA SER A 206 -2.88 -3.87 -3.79
C SER A 206 -3.49 -5.11 -3.13
N ILE A 207 -4.83 -5.23 -3.14
CA ILE A 207 -5.54 -6.41 -2.61
C ILE A 207 -5.19 -7.64 -3.46
N MET A 208 -5.17 -7.50 -4.79
CA MET A 208 -4.79 -8.59 -5.69
C MET A 208 -3.38 -9.11 -5.37
N LEU A 209 -2.40 -8.21 -5.24
CA LEU A 209 -1.02 -8.58 -4.88
C LEU A 209 -0.92 -9.22 -3.50
N ALA A 210 -1.62 -8.69 -2.50
CA ALA A 210 -1.65 -9.26 -1.16
C ALA A 210 -2.23 -10.68 -1.19
N MET A 211 -3.33 -10.89 -1.90
CA MET A 211 -3.98 -12.20 -2.01
C MET A 211 -3.17 -13.19 -2.84
N ILE A 212 -2.47 -12.75 -3.90
CA ILE A 212 -1.51 -13.58 -4.63
C ILE A 212 -0.38 -14.01 -3.69
N THR A 213 0.15 -13.09 -2.89
CA THR A 213 1.23 -13.39 -1.93
C THR A 213 0.77 -14.40 -0.89
N ILE A 214 -0.38 -14.16 -0.25
CA ILE A 214 -0.99 -15.10 0.71
C ILE A 214 -1.21 -16.46 0.05
N TYR A 215 -1.73 -16.49 -1.18
CA TYR A 215 -1.95 -17.73 -1.91
C TYR A 215 -0.65 -18.48 -2.20
N LEU A 216 0.40 -17.77 -2.65
CA LEU A 216 1.69 -18.36 -3.00
C LEU A 216 2.54 -18.76 -1.78
N VAL A 217 2.30 -18.16 -0.63
CA VAL A 217 3.08 -18.40 0.59
C VAL A 217 2.31 -19.33 1.52
N GLU A 218 1.16 -18.88 2.02
CA GLU A 218 0.43 -19.57 3.09
C GLU A 218 -0.28 -20.82 2.57
N PHE A 219 -1.00 -20.69 1.46
CA PHE A 219 -1.77 -21.81 0.90
C PHE A 219 -0.92 -22.85 0.16
N ARG A 220 0.36 -22.55 -0.09
CA ARG A 220 1.35 -23.51 -0.60
C ARG A 220 2.19 -24.16 0.50
N GLY A 221 1.99 -23.79 1.76
CA GLY A 221 2.78 -24.36 2.86
C GLY A 221 4.22 -23.85 2.94
N ARG A 222 4.45 -22.64 2.42
CA ARG A 222 5.76 -21.97 2.44
C ARG A 222 5.84 -20.85 3.45
N GLY A 223 4.85 -20.72 4.34
CA GLY A 223 4.75 -19.69 5.36
C GLY A 223 6.04 -19.59 6.19
N ALA A 224 6.52 -20.71 6.72
CA ALA A 224 7.71 -20.75 7.56
C ALA A 224 8.99 -20.35 6.81
N HIS A 225 9.18 -20.90 5.60
CA HIS A 225 10.34 -20.59 4.77
C HIS A 225 10.33 -19.13 4.31
N PHE A 226 9.18 -18.63 3.88
CA PHE A 226 9.00 -17.24 3.49
C PHE A 226 9.25 -16.29 4.66
N ALA A 227 8.70 -16.59 5.83
CA ALA A 227 8.92 -15.81 7.04
C ALA A 227 10.41 -15.75 7.40
N ASN A 228 11.13 -16.87 7.30
CA ASN A 228 12.56 -16.92 7.57
C ASN A 228 13.36 -16.06 6.58
N LYS A 229 13.05 -16.12 5.28
CA LYS A 229 13.72 -15.33 4.23
C LYS A 229 13.38 -13.84 4.29
N THR A 230 12.19 -13.49 4.75
CA THR A 230 11.72 -12.10 4.82
C THR A 230 11.92 -11.46 6.19
N LYS A 231 12.68 -12.11 7.09
CA LYS A 231 13.01 -11.57 8.42
C LYS A 231 13.50 -10.13 8.35
N TYR A 232 14.38 -9.80 7.42
CA TYR A 232 14.90 -8.43 7.26
C TYR A 232 13.77 -7.41 7.02
N ILE A 233 12.97 -7.59 5.96
CA ILE A 233 11.88 -6.68 5.57
C ILE A 233 10.82 -6.63 6.67
N ARG A 234 10.50 -7.77 7.28
CA ARG A 234 9.50 -7.85 8.34
C ARG A 234 9.90 -7.04 9.59
N ARG A 235 11.19 -6.70 9.81
CA ARG A 235 11.61 -5.81 10.92
C ARG A 235 10.96 -4.44 10.80
N TYR A 236 10.85 -3.92 9.58
CA TYR A 236 10.17 -2.66 9.30
C TYR A 236 8.67 -2.72 9.65
N GLY A 237 8.06 -3.89 9.49
CA GLY A 237 6.66 -4.13 9.84
C GLY A 237 6.40 -4.26 11.34
N VAL A 238 7.38 -4.67 12.14
CA VAL A 238 7.24 -4.77 13.61
C VAL A 238 7.02 -3.40 14.25
N ILE A 239 7.59 -2.35 13.66
CA ILE A 239 7.43 -0.97 14.12
C ILE A 239 6.87 -0.04 13.03
N ALA A 240 5.86 -0.52 12.31
CA ALA A 240 5.28 0.16 11.16
C ALA A 240 4.72 1.57 11.46
N PHE A 241 3.99 1.76 12.57
CA PHE A 241 3.44 3.06 12.97
C PHE A 241 4.55 4.04 13.32
N THR A 242 5.60 3.55 13.97
CA THR A 242 6.77 4.36 14.28
C THR A 242 7.51 4.78 13.03
N ASN A 243 7.69 3.87 12.06
CA ASN A 243 8.30 4.19 10.78
C ASN A 243 7.45 5.21 9.99
N TYR A 244 6.12 5.06 10.04
CA TYR A 244 5.18 5.99 9.43
C TYR A 244 5.27 7.38 10.06
N ASN A 245 5.24 7.49 11.39
CA ASN A 245 5.33 8.78 12.07
C ASN A 245 6.70 9.45 11.91
N ASN A 246 7.76 8.68 11.72
CA ASN A 246 9.10 9.18 11.47
C ASN A 246 9.42 9.29 9.97
N GLN A 247 8.41 9.45 9.11
CA GLN A 247 8.60 9.72 7.68
C GLN A 247 9.41 11.00 7.42
N TRP A 248 9.43 11.96 8.35
CA TRP A 248 10.25 13.16 8.21
C TRP A 248 11.76 12.86 8.07
N LEU A 249 12.22 11.69 8.54
CA LEU A 249 13.59 11.23 8.34
C LEU A 249 13.93 10.96 6.86
N TYR A 250 12.92 10.72 6.00
CA TYR A 250 13.09 10.63 4.55
C TYR A 250 13.60 11.93 3.91
N PHE A 251 13.48 13.08 4.59
CA PHE A 251 13.99 14.36 4.06
C PHE A 251 15.49 14.54 4.24
N ILE A 252 16.16 13.65 5.00
CA ILE A 252 17.61 13.72 5.21
C ILE A 252 18.36 13.41 3.90
N PRO A 253 18.18 12.25 3.23
CA PRO A 253 18.90 11.98 1.99
C PRO A 253 18.67 13.02 0.87
N PRO A 254 17.43 13.49 0.58
CA PRO A 254 17.19 14.58 -0.37
C PRO A 254 17.88 15.91 -0.03
N ALA A 255 18.24 16.15 1.23
CA ALA A 255 18.98 17.35 1.61
C ALA A 255 20.47 17.27 1.28
N PHE A 256 21.06 16.07 1.18
CA PHE A 256 22.50 15.87 1.02
C PHE A 256 22.90 15.27 -0.32
N ILE A 257 22.12 14.35 -0.88
CA ILE A 257 22.47 13.66 -2.13
C ILE A 257 22.61 14.63 -3.32
N PRO A 258 21.71 15.62 -3.54
CA PRO A 258 21.88 16.60 -4.61
C PRO A 258 23.21 17.38 -4.52
N LEU A 259 23.66 17.69 -3.29
CA LEU A 259 24.90 18.44 -3.07
C LEU A 259 26.14 17.68 -3.57
N ILE A 260 26.09 16.34 -3.61
CA ILE A 260 27.17 15.50 -4.17
C ILE A 260 27.32 15.73 -5.68
N PHE A 261 26.22 16.06 -6.37
CA PHE A 261 26.18 16.34 -7.80
C PHE A 261 26.30 17.84 -8.12
N GLY A 262 26.57 18.69 -7.11
CA GLY A 262 26.66 20.14 -7.29
C GLY A 262 25.30 20.83 -7.48
N GLU A 263 24.20 20.16 -7.11
CA GLU A 263 22.84 20.70 -7.19
C GLU A 263 22.33 21.20 -5.83
N ASP A 264 21.29 22.04 -5.85
CA ASP A 264 20.65 22.52 -4.63
C ASP A 264 19.91 21.41 -3.86
N ARG A 265 19.71 21.62 -2.56
CA ARG A 265 18.99 20.69 -1.68
C ARG A 265 17.57 20.44 -2.21
N TYR A 266 17.09 19.20 -2.05
CA TYR A 266 15.76 18.77 -2.50
C TYR A 266 15.53 18.83 -4.02
N THR A 267 16.56 19.09 -4.82
CA THR A 267 16.48 19.05 -6.28
C THR A 267 16.20 17.62 -6.75
N ARG A 268 15.29 17.49 -7.71
CA ARG A 268 14.96 16.20 -8.34
C ARG A 268 16.19 15.67 -9.05
N GLN A 269 16.61 14.48 -8.65
CA GLN A 269 17.80 13.84 -9.20
C GLN A 269 17.48 13.07 -10.48
N LEU A 270 18.45 13.03 -11.40
CA LEU A 270 18.48 12.02 -12.46
C LEU A 270 18.66 10.60 -11.87
N TRP A 271 18.68 9.57 -12.72
CA TRP A 271 18.70 8.17 -12.28
C TRP A 271 19.83 7.83 -11.31
N ALA A 272 21.05 8.31 -11.54
CA ALA A 272 22.18 8.05 -10.66
C ALA A 272 21.96 8.58 -9.23
N GLY A 273 21.56 9.85 -9.11
CA GLY A 273 21.22 10.45 -7.82
C GLY A 273 19.98 9.82 -7.18
N THR A 274 19.00 9.39 -7.98
CA THR A 274 17.81 8.67 -7.51
C THR A 274 18.19 7.33 -6.88
N TRP A 275 19.03 6.52 -7.55
CA TRP A 275 19.51 5.24 -7.01
C TRP A 275 20.33 5.43 -5.74
N LEU A 276 21.22 6.43 -5.73
CA LEU A 276 22.00 6.77 -4.54
C LEU A 276 21.08 7.20 -3.39
N MET A 277 20.06 8.01 -3.66
CA MET A 277 19.06 8.43 -2.69
C MET A 277 18.29 7.25 -2.11
N ILE A 278 17.84 6.30 -2.94
CA ILE A 278 17.16 5.07 -2.49
C ILE A 278 18.10 4.26 -1.59
N LEU A 279 19.34 4.03 -2.02
CA LEU A 279 20.31 3.24 -1.27
C LEU A 279 20.63 3.87 0.09
N THR A 280 20.94 5.18 0.11
CA THR A 280 21.25 5.91 1.34
C THR A 280 20.04 5.95 2.27
N THR A 281 18.83 6.12 1.75
CA THR A 281 17.59 6.04 2.54
C THR A 281 17.45 4.67 3.19
N LEU A 282 17.61 3.59 2.43
CA LEU A 282 17.51 2.23 2.95
C LEU A 282 18.56 1.96 4.03
N ILE A 283 19.83 2.31 3.78
CA ILE A 283 20.91 2.16 4.76
C ILE A 283 20.59 2.95 6.03
N PHE A 284 20.17 4.20 5.90
CA PHE A 284 19.86 5.07 7.02
C PHE A 284 18.74 4.50 7.91
N TYR A 285 17.61 4.11 7.31
CA TYR A 285 16.53 3.46 8.06
C TYR A 285 16.97 2.13 8.67
N THR A 286 17.84 1.36 7.99
CA THR A 286 18.38 0.11 8.53
C THR A 286 19.19 0.35 9.79
N ILE A 287 20.03 1.38 9.79
CA ILE A 287 20.83 1.79 10.95
C ILE A 287 19.92 2.19 12.10
N ILE A 288 18.91 3.05 11.84
CA ILE A 288 17.93 3.46 12.86
C ILE A 288 17.23 2.24 13.46
N LEU A 289 16.71 1.34 12.63
CA LEU A 289 16.04 0.13 13.10
C LEU A 289 16.95 -0.81 13.89
N TYR A 290 18.22 -0.88 13.51
CA TYR A 290 19.21 -1.68 14.22
C TYR A 290 19.52 -1.09 15.59
N VAL A 291 19.87 0.21 15.65
CA VAL A 291 20.17 0.94 16.90
C VAL A 291 18.97 0.89 17.83
N TRP A 292 17.76 1.09 17.31
CA TRP A 292 16.54 1.03 18.11
C TRP A 292 16.22 -0.39 18.59
N GLY A 293 16.60 -1.41 17.81
CA GLY A 293 16.56 -2.81 18.21
C GLY A 293 17.46 -3.12 19.41
N LEU A 294 18.56 -2.40 19.61
CA LEU A 294 19.45 -2.58 20.78
C LEU A 294 18.76 -2.22 22.11
N ILE A 295 17.74 -1.35 22.06
CA ILE A 295 16.94 -0.96 23.22
C ILE A 295 15.53 -1.55 23.20
N ASN A 296 15.33 -2.68 22.51
CA ASN A 296 14.04 -3.39 22.39
C ASN A 296 12.89 -2.49 21.87
N TYR A 297 13.20 -1.54 20.99
CA TYR A 297 12.25 -0.57 20.44
C TYR A 297 11.49 0.25 21.49
N ARG A 298 12.10 0.52 22.64
CA ARG A 298 11.52 1.41 23.67
C ARG A 298 11.21 2.78 23.09
N PHE A 299 10.10 3.37 23.53
CA PHE A 299 9.59 4.67 23.06
C PHE A 299 9.12 4.71 21.59
N SER A 300 9.02 3.56 20.93
CA SER A 300 8.24 3.43 19.68
C SER A 300 6.73 3.56 19.96
N PHE A 301 5.94 3.87 18.94
CA PHE A 301 4.48 3.82 19.03
C PHE A 301 3.98 2.42 19.39
N GLU A 302 4.61 1.37 18.88
CA GLU A 302 4.28 -0.01 19.19
C GLU A 302 4.56 -0.35 20.66
N TRP A 303 5.67 0.14 21.19
CA TRP A 303 5.98 0.07 22.63
C TRP A 303 4.93 0.83 23.46
N LEU A 304 4.51 2.02 23.02
CA LEU A 304 3.49 2.82 23.69
C LEU A 304 2.15 2.09 23.71
N MET A 305 1.70 1.56 22.57
CA MET A 305 0.47 0.78 22.45
C MET A 305 0.50 -0.49 23.31
N ARG A 306 1.64 -1.19 23.37
CA ARG A 306 1.81 -2.34 24.27
C ARG A 306 1.73 -1.94 25.74
N SER A 307 2.35 -0.83 26.10
CA SER A 307 2.35 -0.31 27.47
C SER A 307 0.95 0.11 27.92
N ILE A 308 0.22 0.84 27.08
CA ILE A 308 -1.19 1.21 27.32
C ILE A 308 -2.05 -0.06 27.38
N GLY A 309 -1.86 -0.99 26.45
CA GLY A 309 -2.59 -2.26 26.44
C GLY A 309 -2.39 -3.09 27.70
N TYR A 310 -1.20 -3.06 28.31
CA TYR A 310 -0.95 -3.69 29.62
C TYR A 310 -1.76 -3.04 30.74
N ILE A 311 -1.87 -1.71 30.74
CA ILE A 311 -2.64 -0.96 31.74
C ILE A 311 -4.13 -1.26 31.57
N LEU A 312 -4.64 -1.22 30.34
CA LEU A 312 -6.07 -1.31 30.05
C LEU A 312 -6.62 -2.74 30.02
N LEU A 313 -5.82 -3.75 29.62
CA LEU A 313 -6.31 -5.12 29.44
C LEU A 313 -5.93 -6.01 30.64
N PRO A 314 -6.89 -6.45 31.48
CA PRO A 314 -6.62 -7.28 32.65
C PRO A 314 -5.91 -8.59 32.29
N ILE A 315 -6.25 -9.19 31.15
CA ILE A 315 -5.67 -10.45 30.64
C ILE A 315 -4.16 -10.33 30.39
N ARG A 316 -3.64 -9.13 30.10
CA ARG A 316 -2.21 -8.90 29.87
C ARG A 316 -1.42 -8.60 31.13
N ARG A 317 -2.07 -8.51 32.31
CA ARG A 317 -1.42 -8.26 33.61
C ARG A 317 -0.79 -9.53 34.18
N ASN A 318 0.15 -10.14 33.44
CA ASN A 318 0.92 -11.29 33.91
C ASN A 318 1.82 -10.89 35.10
N LYS A 319 2.03 -11.81 36.06
CA LYS A 319 2.89 -11.60 37.25
C LYS A 319 4.32 -11.19 36.87
N GLU A 320 4.86 -11.75 35.79
CA GLU A 320 6.20 -11.39 35.28
C GLU A 320 6.30 -9.93 34.82
N LEU A 321 5.25 -9.38 34.22
CA LEU A 321 5.23 -7.98 33.76
C LEU A 321 4.96 -7.00 34.91
N LYS A 322 4.35 -7.45 36.01
CA LYS A 322 4.19 -6.62 37.22
C LYS A 322 5.54 -6.27 37.85
N ALA A 323 6.51 -7.20 37.83
CA ALA A 323 7.84 -7.00 38.38
C ALA A 323 8.73 -6.07 37.54
N LYS A 324 8.40 -5.85 36.27
CA LYS A 324 9.17 -4.98 35.37
C LYS A 324 8.86 -3.50 35.60
N LYS A 325 9.87 -2.64 35.37
CA LYS A 325 9.68 -1.18 35.39
C LYS A 325 8.69 -0.76 34.32
N TRP A 326 7.96 0.35 34.53
CA TRP A 326 6.92 0.81 33.60
C TRP A 326 7.42 0.92 32.15
N TRP A 327 8.66 1.39 31.97
CA TRP A 327 9.28 1.56 30.66
C TRP A 327 9.68 0.23 29.97
N GLN A 328 9.74 -0.89 30.72
CA GLN A 328 10.06 -2.22 30.20
C GLN A 328 8.81 -3.03 29.82
N LYS A 329 7.62 -2.58 30.24
CA LYS A 329 6.37 -3.33 30.03
C LYS A 329 5.95 -3.38 28.56
N GLY A 330 6.36 -2.39 27.78
CA GLY A 330 6.14 -2.32 26.34
C GLY A 330 7.24 -2.93 25.48
N ASP A 331 8.32 -3.46 26.08
CA ASP A 331 9.48 -3.96 25.32
C ASP A 331 9.04 -4.96 24.22
N ILE A 332 9.63 -4.81 23.05
CA ILE A 332 9.38 -5.69 21.91
C ILE A 332 10.50 -6.73 21.86
N ASP A 333 10.18 -7.97 22.18
CA ASP A 333 11.13 -9.09 22.12
C ASP A 333 11.41 -9.48 20.66
N MET A 334 12.42 -8.86 20.07
CA MET A 334 12.87 -9.19 18.72
C MET A 334 13.56 -10.53 18.62
N LYS A 335 14.30 -10.93 19.65
CA LYS A 335 15.11 -12.14 19.58
C LYS A 335 14.20 -13.36 19.60
N GLY A 336 13.35 -13.49 20.62
CA GLY A 336 12.46 -14.64 20.78
C GLY A 336 11.30 -14.62 19.78
N SER A 337 10.56 -13.52 19.71
CA SER A 337 9.33 -13.48 18.92
C SER A 337 9.55 -13.39 17.41
N PHE A 338 10.75 -12.99 16.96
CA PHE A 338 10.98 -12.64 15.56
C PHE A 338 12.21 -13.31 14.92
N LEU A 339 13.39 -13.26 15.57
CA LEU A 339 14.57 -13.96 15.04
C LEU A 339 14.47 -15.48 15.22
N HIS A 340 13.92 -15.90 16.35
CA HIS A 340 13.72 -17.31 16.72
C HIS A 340 12.24 -17.71 16.80
N GLY A 341 11.35 -16.93 16.17
CA GLY A 341 9.92 -17.20 16.19
C GLY A 341 9.57 -18.59 15.62
N PRO A 342 8.65 -19.35 16.25
CA PRO A 342 8.20 -20.64 15.75
C PRO A 342 7.26 -20.42 14.56
N TRP A 343 7.84 -20.24 13.38
CA TRP A 343 7.06 -20.09 12.16
C TRP A 343 6.39 -21.42 11.80
N ALA A 344 5.06 -21.41 11.72
CA ALA A 344 4.26 -22.56 11.34
C ALA A 344 3.66 -22.35 9.95
N ASN A 345 3.48 -23.44 9.22
CA ASN A 345 2.74 -23.43 7.97
C ASN A 345 1.25 -23.64 8.24
N ILE A 346 0.38 -22.93 7.51
CA ILE A 346 -1.07 -23.19 7.53
C ILE A 346 -1.40 -24.52 6.84
N VAL A 347 -0.59 -24.91 5.85
CA VAL A 347 -0.72 -26.14 5.07
C VAL A 347 0.65 -26.81 5.02
N GLU A 348 0.79 -28.09 5.32
CA GLU A 348 2.06 -28.79 5.15
C GLU A 348 2.28 -29.23 3.70
N GLU A 349 3.48 -29.03 3.15
CA GLU A 349 3.90 -29.59 1.86
C GLU A 349 4.04 -31.12 2.02
N ASN A 350 3.21 -31.91 1.33
CA ASN A 350 3.24 -33.38 1.40
C ASN A 350 3.26 -34.03 0.01
N GLU A 351 3.49 -35.34 -0.07
CA GLU A 351 3.54 -36.04 -1.37
C GLU A 351 2.23 -35.92 -2.18
N THR A 352 1.08 -35.88 -1.51
CA THR A 352 -0.22 -35.72 -2.19
C THR A 352 -0.38 -34.33 -2.81
N TYR A 353 0.21 -33.29 -2.24
CA TYR A 353 0.27 -31.94 -2.80
C TYR A 353 1.02 -31.90 -4.13
N HIS A 354 2.20 -32.53 -4.21
CA HIS A 354 3.01 -32.57 -5.42
C HIS A 354 2.42 -33.49 -6.51
N LYS A 355 1.79 -34.61 -6.12
CA LYS A 355 1.04 -35.46 -7.06
C LYS A 355 -0.10 -34.72 -7.76
N ALA A 356 -0.70 -33.72 -7.12
CA ALA A 356 -1.76 -32.90 -7.72
C ALA A 356 -1.28 -31.88 -8.77
N LYS A 357 0.04 -31.76 -8.99
CA LYS A 357 0.67 -30.80 -9.94
C LYS A 357 0.23 -29.35 -9.71
N THR A 358 0.07 -29.00 -8.44
CA THR A 358 -0.48 -27.71 -8.00
C THR A 358 0.44 -26.57 -8.41
N ASP A 359 1.76 -26.73 -8.27
CA ASP A 359 2.74 -25.70 -8.61
C ASP A 359 2.79 -25.43 -10.11
N SER A 360 2.77 -26.48 -10.93
CA SER A 360 2.75 -26.35 -12.39
C SER A 360 1.50 -25.62 -12.87
N ARG A 361 0.33 -25.87 -12.26
CA ARG A 361 -0.92 -25.18 -12.59
C ARG A 361 -0.85 -23.69 -12.24
N ILE A 362 -0.41 -23.36 -11.04
CA ILE A 362 -0.33 -21.96 -10.60
C ILE A 362 0.71 -21.21 -11.43
N SER A 363 1.87 -21.82 -11.68
CA SER A 363 2.91 -21.22 -12.51
C SER A 363 2.39 -20.89 -13.90
N MET A 364 1.65 -21.80 -14.53
CA MET A 364 1.06 -21.58 -15.85
C MET A 364 0.08 -20.40 -15.86
N ILE A 365 -0.82 -20.33 -14.87
CA ILE A 365 -1.81 -19.24 -14.77
C ILE A 365 -1.09 -17.89 -14.60
N LEU A 366 -0.09 -17.82 -13.73
CA LEU A 366 0.67 -16.59 -13.52
C LEU A 366 1.48 -16.20 -14.76
N SER A 367 2.08 -17.15 -15.48
CA SER A 367 2.80 -16.87 -16.72
C SER A 367 1.88 -16.40 -17.86
N ILE A 368 0.65 -16.93 -17.93
CA ILE A 368 -0.37 -16.42 -18.88
C ILE A 368 -0.75 -14.99 -18.51
N PHE A 369 -1.06 -14.74 -17.22
CA PHE A 369 -1.45 -13.41 -16.76
C PHE A 369 -0.32 -12.39 -16.96
N SER A 370 0.93 -12.78 -16.68
CA SER A 370 2.09 -11.93 -16.87
C SER A 370 2.37 -11.60 -18.34
N LEU A 371 1.91 -12.41 -19.30
CA LEU A 371 2.10 -12.16 -20.73
C LEU A 371 0.85 -11.59 -21.41
N ALA A 372 -0.34 -11.78 -20.86
CA ALA A 372 -1.58 -11.27 -21.43
C ALA A 372 -1.80 -9.77 -21.16
N ILE A 373 -1.16 -9.24 -20.11
CA ILE A 373 -1.35 -7.86 -19.67
C ILE A 373 0.02 -7.16 -19.68
N PRO A 374 0.26 -6.19 -20.57
CA PRO A 374 1.55 -5.51 -20.72
C PRO A 374 2.18 -4.99 -19.42
N ILE A 375 1.36 -4.41 -18.52
CA ILE A 375 1.84 -3.89 -17.23
C ILE A 375 2.41 -5.00 -16.32
N PHE A 376 2.07 -6.27 -16.57
CA PHE A 376 2.57 -7.43 -15.83
C PHE A 376 3.68 -8.19 -16.55
N PHE A 377 4.23 -7.67 -17.66
CA PHE A 377 5.36 -8.31 -18.33
C PHE A 377 6.52 -8.56 -17.37
N ALA A 378 6.82 -7.59 -16.50
CA ALA A 378 7.86 -7.70 -15.49
C ALA A 378 7.65 -8.84 -14.49
N PHE A 379 6.40 -9.27 -14.25
CA PHE A 379 6.11 -10.46 -13.42
C PHE A 379 6.66 -11.74 -14.04
N SER A 380 6.94 -11.77 -15.35
CA SER A 380 7.54 -12.92 -16.03
C SER A 380 8.94 -13.27 -15.49
N VAL A 381 9.67 -12.27 -14.99
CA VAL A 381 10.96 -12.46 -14.30
C VAL A 381 10.78 -13.26 -12.99
N ILE A 382 9.63 -13.10 -12.34
CA ILE A 382 9.28 -13.82 -11.09
C ILE A 382 8.71 -15.21 -11.39
N THR A 383 7.90 -15.35 -12.46
CA THR A 383 7.28 -16.64 -12.82
C THR A 383 8.28 -17.61 -13.44
N LEU A 384 9.36 -17.13 -14.05
CA LEU A 384 10.45 -17.96 -14.60
C LEU A 384 11.10 -18.89 -13.57
N PRO A 385 11.68 -18.42 -12.45
CA PRO A 385 12.24 -19.31 -11.44
C PRO A 385 11.19 -20.21 -10.79
N MET A 386 9.92 -19.77 -10.74
CA MET A 386 8.82 -20.59 -10.26
C MET A 386 8.53 -21.79 -11.18
N SER A 387 8.48 -21.58 -12.50
CA SER A 387 8.24 -22.64 -13.48
C SER A 387 9.38 -23.66 -13.52
N ILE A 388 10.64 -23.19 -13.42
CA ILE A 388 11.83 -24.05 -13.31
C ILE A 388 11.73 -24.94 -12.07
N ARG A 389 11.37 -24.38 -10.91
CA ARG A 389 11.21 -25.16 -9.67
C ARG A 389 10.06 -26.15 -9.76
N ALA A 390 8.91 -25.75 -10.30
CA ALA A 390 7.78 -26.65 -10.50
C ALA A 390 8.14 -27.85 -11.38
N ARG A 391 8.97 -27.64 -12.41
CA ARG A 391 9.49 -28.73 -13.24
C ARG A 391 10.44 -29.66 -12.49
N LYS A 392 11.26 -29.12 -11.58
CA LYS A 392 12.16 -29.91 -10.72
C LYS A 392 11.38 -30.75 -9.69
N SER A 393 10.32 -30.19 -9.08
CA SER A 393 9.57 -30.87 -8.02
C SER A 393 8.47 -31.80 -8.54
N GLU A 394 7.79 -31.46 -9.63
CA GLU A 394 6.62 -32.19 -10.14
C GLU A 394 6.90 -32.99 -11.43
N GLY A 395 8.15 -33.00 -11.91
CA GLY A 395 8.56 -33.58 -13.19
C GLY A 395 8.03 -32.81 -14.40
N VAL A 396 8.42 -33.22 -15.61
CA VAL A 396 8.00 -32.54 -16.84
C VAL A 396 6.52 -32.78 -17.12
N ASN A 397 5.74 -31.72 -17.37
CA ASN A 397 4.34 -31.83 -17.76
C ASN A 397 3.90 -30.65 -18.63
N LYS A 398 2.77 -30.79 -19.35
CA LYS A 398 2.27 -29.74 -20.26
C LYS A 398 2.15 -28.37 -19.58
N LYS A 399 1.69 -28.32 -18.33
CA LYS A 399 1.45 -27.05 -17.61
C LYS A 399 2.76 -26.32 -17.30
N ASN A 400 3.77 -27.01 -16.77
CA ASN A 400 5.05 -26.36 -16.48
C ASN A 400 5.88 -26.05 -17.73
N THR A 401 5.77 -26.86 -18.79
CA THR A 401 6.38 -26.52 -20.09
C THR A 401 5.79 -25.24 -20.65
N THR A 402 4.46 -25.12 -20.68
CA THR A 402 3.80 -23.87 -21.12
C THR A 402 4.18 -22.69 -20.22
N ALA A 403 4.15 -22.86 -18.89
CA ALA A 403 4.56 -21.82 -17.97
C ALA A 403 5.98 -21.32 -18.22
N LEU A 404 6.93 -22.25 -18.42
CA LEU A 404 8.32 -21.95 -18.67
C LEU A 404 8.51 -21.14 -19.96
N VAL A 405 7.89 -21.57 -21.06
CA VAL A 405 7.98 -20.87 -22.35
C VAL A 405 7.41 -19.45 -22.24
N LEU A 406 6.21 -19.30 -21.67
CA LEU A 406 5.58 -17.98 -21.50
C LEU A 406 6.42 -17.07 -20.60
N SER A 407 6.98 -17.60 -19.51
CA SER A 407 7.86 -16.83 -18.63
C SER A 407 9.16 -16.40 -19.32
N ILE A 408 9.76 -17.23 -20.17
CA ILE A 408 10.95 -16.88 -20.95
C ILE A 408 10.62 -15.74 -21.92
N ILE A 409 9.53 -15.87 -22.69
CA ILE A 409 9.10 -14.84 -23.64
C ILE A 409 8.89 -13.51 -22.90
N GLY A 410 8.11 -13.53 -21.82
CA GLY A 410 7.83 -12.32 -21.05
C GLY A 410 9.08 -11.73 -20.39
N ALA A 411 10.03 -12.56 -19.93
CA ALA A 411 11.29 -12.06 -19.38
C ALA A 411 12.17 -11.40 -20.45
N VAL A 412 12.22 -11.95 -21.66
CA VAL A 412 12.92 -11.35 -22.80
C VAL A 412 12.28 -10.02 -23.18
N ILE A 413 10.96 -9.95 -23.30
CA ILE A 413 10.24 -8.70 -23.59
C ILE A 413 10.52 -7.66 -22.50
N THR A 414 10.47 -8.06 -21.22
CA THR A 414 10.77 -7.17 -20.10
C THR A 414 12.20 -6.63 -20.18
N LEU A 415 13.17 -7.50 -20.42
CA LEU A 415 14.57 -7.08 -20.53
C LEU A 415 14.78 -6.15 -21.73
N ALA A 416 14.19 -6.47 -22.88
CA ALA A 416 14.23 -5.61 -24.06
C ALA A 416 13.60 -4.24 -23.80
N PHE A 417 12.45 -4.19 -23.11
CA PHE A 417 11.81 -2.95 -22.71
C PHE A 417 12.68 -2.14 -21.73
N LEU A 418 13.27 -2.77 -20.72
CA LEU A 418 14.17 -2.09 -19.78
C LEU A 418 15.39 -1.53 -20.50
N VAL A 419 16.04 -2.33 -21.35
CA VAL A 419 17.15 -1.87 -22.19
C VAL A 419 16.70 -0.70 -23.06
N PHE A 420 15.52 -0.79 -23.68
CA PHE A 420 14.99 0.29 -24.52
C PHE A 420 14.82 1.60 -23.72
N VAL A 421 14.12 1.55 -22.59
CA VAL A 421 13.83 2.73 -21.76
C VAL A 421 15.07 3.33 -21.11
N PHE A 422 16.08 2.52 -20.76
CA PHE A 422 17.29 3.00 -20.09
C PHE A 422 18.43 3.39 -21.03
N VAL A 423 18.47 2.85 -22.25
CA VAL A 423 19.53 3.15 -23.24
C VAL A 423 19.10 4.24 -24.20
N PHE A 424 17.82 4.28 -24.59
CA PHE A 424 17.34 5.22 -25.58
C PHE A 424 16.57 6.37 -24.92
N SER A 425 17.00 7.59 -25.20
CA SER A 425 16.21 8.80 -24.95
C SER A 425 15.29 9.08 -26.14
N PRO A 426 14.19 9.85 -25.98
CA PRO A 426 13.39 10.31 -27.10
C PRO A 426 14.24 10.98 -28.20
N ALA A 427 15.22 11.81 -27.79
CA ALA A 427 16.18 12.43 -28.70
C ALA A 427 17.03 11.41 -29.49
N SER A 428 17.42 10.28 -28.86
CA SER A 428 18.16 9.21 -29.56
C SER A 428 17.32 8.46 -30.61
N LEU A 429 16.00 8.62 -30.55
CA LEU A 429 15.05 8.06 -31.51
C LEU A 429 14.58 9.08 -32.56
N GLY A 430 15.19 10.28 -32.57
CA GLY A 430 14.80 11.37 -33.47
C GLY A 430 13.45 12.01 -33.11
N LEU A 431 12.93 11.75 -31.90
CA LEU A 431 11.71 12.39 -31.39
C LEU A 431 12.11 13.71 -30.71
N ALA A 432 11.46 14.81 -31.11
CA ALA A 432 11.58 16.08 -30.41
C ALA A 432 10.94 15.94 -29.02
N LEU A 433 11.60 16.48 -28.00
CA LEU A 433 11.09 16.55 -26.63
C LEU A 433 10.01 17.63 -26.50
#